data_AF-D3EI35-F1
#
_entry.id   AF-D3EI35-F1
#
_cell.length_a   1.000
_cell.length_b   1.000
_cell.length_c   1.000
_cell.angle_alpha   90.00
_cell.angle_beta   90.00
_cell.angle_gamma   90.00
#
_symmetry.space_group_name_H-M   'P 1'
#
loop_
_entity.id
_entity.type
_entity.pdbx_description
1 polymer ?
#
loop_
_entity_poly.entity_id
_entity_poly.type
_entity_poly.pdbx_seq_one_letter_code
_entity_poly.pdbx_strand_id
1 'polypeptide(L)'
;MQRHVPRKSPKLPLTGEELAKLRSNKMKLIDIAQMDIELLSGVLGVSDSRAQYIRGLAQFQTVPSIGPKVAERVVQLGYYALEDIKDEDAASLTDRMEASSGFWVDPCVEDAFRCIVHHANHPGSGKSWHDFTEVRKQFREQHGYPPTRPTLSWYDNDGQP
;
A
#
# COMPACT_ATOMS: atom_id res chain seq x y z
N MET A 1 -16.50 9.63 21.74
CA MET A 1 -17.19 9.22 20.50
C MET A 1 -16.14 8.83 19.47
N GLN A 2 -15.89 7.54 19.26
CA GLN A 2 -15.07 7.11 18.13
C GLN A 2 -15.89 7.40 16.87
N ARG A 3 -15.38 8.29 16.01
CA ARG A 3 -16.02 8.55 14.71
C ARG A 3 -15.92 7.25 13.92
N HIS A 4 -17.05 6.61 13.65
CA HIS A 4 -17.11 5.46 12.77
C HIS A 4 -16.80 5.95 11.36
N VAL A 5 -15.55 5.85 10.91
CA VAL A 5 -15.17 6.20 9.54
C VAL A 5 -15.81 5.15 8.61
N PRO A 6 -16.71 5.55 7.69
CA PRO A 6 -17.32 4.59 6.78
C PRO A 6 -16.23 3.94 5.93
N ARG A 7 -16.22 2.59 5.92
CA ARG A 7 -15.27 1.83 5.10
C ARG A 7 -15.49 2.20 3.62
N LYS A 8 -14.42 2.56 2.93
CA LYS A 8 -14.43 2.91 1.50
C LYS A 8 -14.11 1.67 0.67
N SER A 9 -14.84 1.44 -0.42
CA SER A 9 -14.50 0.38 -1.36
C SER A 9 -13.12 0.63 -1.98
N PRO A 10 -12.22 -0.37 -1.98
CA PRO A 10 -10.89 -0.21 -2.56
C PRO A 10 -10.98 -0.08 -4.09
N LYS A 11 -10.01 0.61 -4.68
CA LYS A 11 -9.80 0.62 -6.13
C LYS A 11 -8.87 -0.53 -6.47
N LEU A 12 -9.39 -1.54 -7.17
CA LEU A 12 -8.67 -2.77 -7.49
C LEU A 12 -8.65 -2.97 -9.01
N PRO A 13 -7.52 -3.41 -9.59
CA PRO A 13 -7.38 -3.65 -11.02
C PRO A 13 -8.00 -5.00 -11.40
N LEU A 14 -9.28 -5.20 -11.10
CA LEU A 14 -10.02 -6.41 -11.46
C LEU A 14 -10.44 -6.37 -12.94
N THR A 15 -10.34 -7.49 -13.63
CA THR A 15 -10.89 -7.65 -14.97
C THR A 15 -12.43 -7.65 -14.93
N GLY A 16 -13.08 -7.45 -16.08
CA GLY A 16 -14.53 -7.56 -16.19
C GLY A 16 -15.05 -8.95 -15.77
N GLU A 17 -14.29 -10.01 -16.05
CA GLU A 17 -14.61 -11.38 -15.66
C GLU A 17 -14.48 -11.59 -14.14
N GLU A 18 -13.38 -11.13 -13.54
CA GLU A 18 -13.16 -11.19 -12.08
C GLU A 18 -14.29 -10.44 -11.34
N LEU A 19 -14.70 -9.27 -11.83
CA LEU A 19 -15.83 -8.51 -11.29
C LEU A 19 -17.17 -9.24 -11.43
N ALA A 20 -17.41 -9.90 -12.56
CA ALA A 20 -18.64 -10.67 -12.78
C ALA A 20 -18.73 -11.85 -11.80
N LYS A 21 -17.63 -12.57 -11.59
CA LYS A 21 -17.54 -13.69 -10.64
C LYS A 21 -17.73 -13.24 -9.18
N LEU A 22 -17.16 -12.10 -8.79
CA LEU A 22 -17.39 -11.53 -7.46
C LEU A 22 -18.89 -11.25 -7.22
N ARG A 23 -19.56 -10.66 -8.22
CA ARG A 23 -21.00 -10.35 -8.17
C ARG A 23 -21.88 -11.59 -8.14
N SER A 24 -21.60 -12.61 -8.96
CA SER A 24 -22.38 -13.86 -8.98
C SER A 24 -22.30 -14.62 -7.66
N ASN A 25 -21.15 -14.54 -6.97
CA ASN A 25 -20.94 -15.06 -5.63
C ASN A 25 -21.46 -14.14 -4.50
N LYS A 26 -22.12 -13.01 -4.84
CA LYS A 26 -22.66 -12.02 -3.89
C LYS A 26 -21.61 -11.42 -2.95
N MET A 27 -20.36 -11.41 -3.37
CA MET A 27 -19.22 -10.86 -2.63
C MET A 27 -19.04 -9.37 -2.97
N LYS A 28 -18.54 -8.58 -2.02
CA LYS A 28 -18.33 -7.13 -2.19
C LYS A 28 -16.84 -6.80 -2.20
N LEU A 29 -16.46 -5.78 -2.97
CA LEU A 29 -15.07 -5.29 -3.04
C LEU A 29 -14.52 -4.88 -1.67
N ILE A 30 -15.37 -4.31 -0.83
CA ILE A 30 -15.01 -3.82 0.51
C ILE A 30 -14.61 -4.94 1.47
N ASP A 31 -15.03 -6.18 1.19
CA ASP A 31 -14.77 -7.33 2.05
C ASP A 31 -13.49 -8.07 1.63
N ILE A 32 -12.93 -7.81 0.43
CA ILE A 32 -11.75 -8.50 -0.13
C ILE A 32 -10.56 -8.46 0.84
N ALA A 33 -10.33 -7.33 1.52
CA ALA A 33 -9.23 -7.17 2.46
C ALA A 33 -9.26 -8.17 3.64
N GLN A 34 -10.40 -8.79 3.91
CA GLN A 34 -10.62 -9.74 5.01
C GLN A 34 -10.83 -11.18 4.53
N MET A 35 -10.81 -11.43 3.21
CA MET A 35 -10.99 -12.78 2.67
C MET A 35 -9.70 -13.59 2.79
N ASP A 36 -9.85 -14.89 2.97
CA ASP A 36 -8.77 -15.86 2.80
C ASP A 36 -8.36 -15.96 1.32
N ILE A 37 -7.08 -16.27 1.09
CA ILE A 37 -6.52 -16.37 -0.27
C ILE A 37 -7.22 -17.47 -1.08
N GLU A 38 -7.40 -18.66 -0.48
CA GLU A 38 -8.06 -19.80 -1.13
C GLU A 38 -9.51 -19.48 -1.51
N LEU A 39 -10.24 -18.80 -0.61
CA LEU A 39 -11.60 -18.36 -0.90
C LEU A 39 -11.62 -17.35 -2.05
N LEU A 40 -10.74 -16.35 -2.01
CA LEU A 40 -10.69 -15.30 -3.03
C LEU A 40 -10.26 -15.87 -4.39
N SER A 41 -9.27 -16.76 -4.42
CA SER A 41 -8.80 -17.41 -5.64
C SER A 41 -9.89 -18.30 -6.24
N GLY A 42 -10.61 -19.06 -5.42
CA GLY A 42 -11.78 -19.84 -5.83
C GLY A 42 -12.93 -18.99 -6.38
N VAL A 43 -13.29 -17.89 -5.70
CA VAL A 43 -14.35 -16.98 -6.13
C VAL A 43 -14.00 -16.31 -7.46
N LEU A 44 -12.78 -15.83 -7.62
CA LEU A 44 -12.35 -15.13 -8.83
C LEU A 44 -11.92 -16.09 -9.95
N GLY A 45 -11.66 -17.36 -9.64
CA GLY A 45 -11.10 -18.34 -10.56
C GLY A 45 -9.74 -17.91 -11.09
N VAL A 46 -8.84 -17.47 -10.19
CA VAL A 46 -7.49 -16.98 -10.49
C VAL A 46 -6.45 -17.74 -9.65
N SER A 47 -5.16 -17.55 -9.93
CA SER A 47 -4.10 -18.12 -9.09
C SER A 47 -4.07 -17.49 -7.68
N ASP A 48 -3.54 -18.22 -6.71
CA ASP A 48 -3.31 -17.70 -5.36
C ASP A 48 -2.42 -16.45 -5.35
N SER A 49 -1.43 -16.38 -6.25
CA SER A 49 -0.58 -15.19 -6.40
C SER A 49 -1.37 -13.96 -6.87
N ARG A 50 -2.32 -14.14 -7.79
CA ARG A 50 -3.21 -13.06 -8.26
C ARG A 50 -4.19 -12.65 -7.15
N ALA A 51 -4.75 -13.62 -6.43
CA ALA A 51 -5.60 -13.34 -5.28
C ALA A 51 -4.83 -12.61 -4.16
N GLN A 52 -3.59 -13.00 -3.88
CA GLN A 52 -2.70 -12.36 -2.92
C GLN A 52 -2.39 -10.91 -3.31
N TYR A 53 -2.09 -10.67 -4.58
CA TYR A 53 -1.92 -9.32 -5.12
C TYR A 53 -3.18 -8.46 -4.91
N ILE A 54 -4.36 -8.95 -5.33
CA ILE A 54 -5.64 -8.22 -5.19
C ILE A 54 -5.96 -7.95 -3.71
N ARG A 55 -5.78 -8.94 -2.84
CA ARG A 55 -6.03 -8.81 -1.40
C ARG A 55 -5.07 -7.82 -0.75
N GLY A 56 -3.78 -7.86 -1.08
CA GLY A 56 -2.79 -6.91 -0.58
C GLY A 56 -3.15 -5.48 -0.95
N LEU A 57 -3.50 -5.23 -2.21
CA LEU A 57 -3.99 -3.92 -2.65
C LEU A 57 -5.22 -3.45 -1.87
N ALA A 58 -6.16 -4.36 -1.58
CA ALA A 58 -7.35 -4.04 -0.80
C ALA A 58 -6.99 -3.74 0.65
N GLN A 59 -6.07 -4.51 1.25
CA GLN A 59 -5.71 -4.37 2.66
C GLN A 59 -4.95 -3.07 2.92
N PHE A 60 -3.98 -2.69 2.11
CA PHE A 60 -3.27 -1.40 2.29
C PHE A 60 -4.19 -0.19 2.08
N GLN A 61 -5.20 -0.29 1.22
CA GLN A 61 -6.23 0.76 1.06
C GLN A 61 -7.21 0.85 2.23
N THR A 62 -7.14 -0.03 3.23
CA THR A 62 -7.88 0.13 4.50
C THR A 62 -7.25 1.18 5.41
N VAL A 63 -5.97 1.50 5.21
CA VAL A 63 -5.26 2.54 5.96
C VAL A 63 -5.77 3.92 5.51
N PRO A 64 -6.13 4.83 6.44
CA PRO A 64 -6.62 6.15 6.09
C PRO A 64 -5.68 6.88 5.13
N SER A 65 -6.26 7.58 4.15
CA SER A 65 -5.54 8.36 3.12
C SER A 65 -4.64 7.57 2.15
N ILE A 66 -4.54 6.25 2.28
CA ILE A 66 -3.76 5.40 1.36
C ILE A 66 -4.60 5.03 0.14
N GLY A 67 -4.11 5.42 -1.04
CA GLY A 67 -4.74 5.13 -2.33
C GLY A 67 -4.10 3.94 -3.07
N PRO A 68 -4.66 3.56 -4.23
CA PRO A 68 -4.21 2.39 -5.01
C PRO A 68 -2.74 2.49 -5.43
N LYS A 69 -2.26 3.67 -5.87
CA LYS A 69 -0.85 3.84 -6.29
C LYS A 69 0.16 3.55 -5.17
N VAL A 70 -0.17 3.90 -3.92
CA VAL A 70 0.71 3.58 -2.79
C VAL A 70 0.60 2.11 -2.42
N ALA A 71 -0.62 1.55 -2.42
CA ALA A 71 -0.82 0.12 -2.19
C ALA A 71 -0.06 -0.74 -3.22
N GLU A 72 -0.07 -0.34 -4.49
CA GLU A 72 0.70 -1.01 -5.56
C GLU A 72 2.21 -0.97 -5.29
N ARG A 73 2.75 0.15 -4.84
CA ARG A 73 4.18 0.26 -4.49
C ARG A 73 4.56 -0.70 -3.35
N VAL A 74 3.72 -0.79 -2.32
CA VAL A 74 3.97 -1.72 -1.20
C VAL A 74 3.95 -3.17 -1.69
N VAL A 75 3.01 -3.51 -2.56
CA VAL A 75 2.92 -4.85 -3.15
C VAL A 75 4.09 -5.13 -4.11
N GLN A 76 4.56 -4.13 -4.87
CA GLN A 76 5.76 -4.24 -5.71
C GLN A 76 7.05 -4.47 -4.89
N LEU A 77 7.08 -3.97 -3.65
CA LEU A 77 8.15 -4.26 -2.70
C LEU A 77 8.07 -5.67 -2.08
N GLY A 78 7.03 -6.45 -2.42
CA GLY A 78 6.88 -7.84 -2.00
C GLY A 78 6.02 -8.05 -0.73
N TYR A 79 5.35 -7.02 -0.24
CA TYR A 79 4.47 -7.12 0.94
C TYR A 79 3.02 -7.26 0.50
N TYR A 80 2.32 -8.29 1.01
CA TYR A 80 0.96 -8.60 0.58
C TYR A 80 -0.05 -8.54 1.73
N ALA A 81 0.42 -8.25 2.94
CA ALA A 81 -0.41 -7.98 4.09
C ALA A 81 0.17 -6.90 5.01
N LEU A 82 -0.70 -6.27 5.82
CA LEU A 82 -0.26 -5.35 6.88
C LEU A 82 0.66 -6.03 7.90
N GLU A 83 0.46 -7.33 8.15
CA GLU A 83 1.32 -8.09 9.05
C GLU A 83 2.75 -8.18 8.53
N ASP A 84 2.93 -8.28 7.21
CA ASP A 84 4.25 -8.45 6.57
C ASP A 84 5.14 -7.22 6.72
N ILE A 85 4.54 -6.04 6.91
CA ILE A 85 5.24 -4.74 6.90
C ILE A 85 5.40 -4.12 8.29
N LYS A 86 4.83 -4.74 9.34
CA LYS A 86 4.75 -4.11 10.67
C LYS A 86 6.13 -3.86 11.31
N ASP A 87 7.13 -4.68 10.99
CA ASP A 87 8.47 -4.61 11.56
C ASP A 87 9.46 -3.85 10.65
N GLU A 88 8.98 -3.29 9.54
CA GLU A 88 9.82 -2.56 8.59
C GLU A 88 10.10 -1.13 9.03
N ASP A 89 11.31 -0.66 8.71
CA ASP A 89 11.62 0.76 8.79
C ASP A 89 11.16 1.48 7.51
N ALA A 90 10.32 2.49 7.68
CA ALA A 90 9.70 3.19 6.55
C ALA A 90 10.71 3.99 5.70
N ALA A 91 11.79 4.52 6.29
CA ALA A 91 12.84 5.18 5.52
C ALA A 91 13.58 4.16 4.64
N SER A 92 13.91 3.00 5.20
CA SER A 92 14.52 1.87 4.49
C SER A 92 13.62 1.34 3.37
N LEU A 93 12.30 1.27 3.58
CA LEU A 93 11.34 0.92 2.52
C LEU A 93 11.39 1.90 1.35
N THR A 94 11.42 3.20 1.63
CA THR A 94 11.55 4.23 0.59
C THR A 94 12.88 4.12 -0.13
N ASP A 95 13.98 3.97 0.60
CA ASP A 95 15.31 3.86 0.03
C ASP A 95 15.43 2.63 -0.90
N ARG A 96 14.87 1.48 -0.51
CA ARG A 96 14.79 0.28 -1.35
C ARG A 96 13.94 0.51 -2.60
N MET A 97 12.81 1.19 -2.46
CA MET A 97 11.93 1.49 -3.59
C MET A 97 12.61 2.39 -4.61
N GLU A 98 13.22 3.48 -4.16
CA GLU A 98 13.96 4.40 -5.04
C GLU A 98 15.11 3.68 -5.73
N ALA A 99 15.89 2.87 -5.01
CA ALA A 99 16.96 2.07 -5.58
C ALA A 99 16.46 1.10 -6.67
N SER A 100 15.35 0.41 -6.43
CA SER A 100 14.75 -0.51 -7.41
C SER A 100 14.16 0.22 -8.63
N SER A 101 13.69 1.46 -8.44
CA SER A 101 13.03 2.25 -9.49
C SER A 101 14.04 3.04 -10.34
N GLY A 102 15.24 3.30 -9.82
CA GLY A 102 16.26 4.11 -10.49
C GLY A 102 15.98 5.62 -10.47
N PHE A 103 14.97 6.06 -9.71
CA PHE A 103 14.63 7.47 -9.50
C PHE A 103 14.17 7.69 -8.06
N TRP A 104 14.37 8.90 -7.54
CA TRP A 104 13.85 9.29 -6.23
C TRP A 104 12.38 9.71 -6.34
N VAL A 105 11.58 9.40 -5.30
CA VAL A 105 10.13 9.58 -5.32
C VAL A 105 9.68 10.82 -4.57
N ASP A 106 8.45 11.25 -4.83
CA ASP A 106 7.82 12.31 -4.04
C ASP A 106 7.91 11.97 -2.54
N PRO A 107 8.37 12.90 -1.68
CA PRO A 107 8.57 12.61 -0.27
C PRO A 107 7.30 12.18 0.49
N CYS A 108 6.10 12.48 -0.02
CA CYS A 108 4.86 12.00 0.58
C CYS A 108 4.71 10.47 0.51
N VAL A 109 5.49 9.79 -0.34
CA VAL A 109 5.51 8.32 -0.38
C VAL A 109 6.12 7.75 0.90
N GLU A 110 7.19 8.33 1.43
CA GLU A 110 7.75 7.91 2.72
C GLU A 110 6.77 8.18 3.86
N ASP A 111 6.09 9.33 3.83
CA ASP A 111 5.02 9.65 4.80
C ASP A 111 3.90 8.58 4.77
N ALA A 112 3.57 8.10 3.58
CA ALA A 112 2.59 7.03 3.39
C ALA A 112 3.11 5.67 3.89
N PHE A 113 4.38 5.33 3.67
CA PHE A 113 4.98 4.10 4.23
C PHE A 113 5.02 4.15 5.75
N ARG A 114 5.41 5.28 6.35
CA ARG A 114 5.36 5.49 7.82
C ARG A 114 3.96 5.28 8.36
N CYS A 115 2.94 5.79 7.66
CA CYS A 115 1.55 5.59 8.02
C CYS A 115 1.13 4.12 7.98
N ILE A 116 1.50 3.39 6.91
CA ILE A 116 1.17 1.97 6.76
C ILE A 116 1.82 1.13 7.87
N VAL A 117 3.12 1.29 8.12
CA VAL A 117 3.84 0.60 9.20
C VAL A 117 3.22 0.93 10.57
N HIS A 118 2.88 2.19 10.81
CA HIS A 118 2.21 2.60 12.04
C HIS A 118 0.85 1.88 12.19
N HIS A 119 0.06 1.82 11.12
CA HIS A 119 -1.29 1.26 11.17
C HIS A 119 -1.30 -0.27 11.23
N ALA A 120 -0.24 -0.93 10.74
CA ALA A 120 0.00 -2.35 10.97
C ALA A 120 0.20 -2.66 12.47
N ASN A 121 0.93 -1.79 13.19
CA ASN A 121 1.13 -1.93 14.64
C ASN A 121 -0.01 -1.35 15.49
N HIS A 122 -0.83 -0.46 14.92
CA HIS A 122 -1.92 0.22 15.63
C HIS A 122 -3.23 0.13 14.82
N PRO A 123 -3.84 -1.06 14.71
CA PRO A 123 -5.11 -1.22 14.03
C PRO A 123 -6.18 -0.27 14.60
N GLY A 124 -6.86 0.45 13.72
CA GLY A 124 -7.89 1.44 14.09
C GLY A 124 -7.37 2.85 14.38
N SER A 125 -6.07 3.10 14.24
CA SER A 125 -5.52 4.46 14.26
C SER A 125 -6.23 5.35 13.24
N GLY A 126 -6.63 6.55 13.63
CA GLY A 126 -7.23 7.53 12.72
C GLY A 126 -6.21 8.30 11.88
N LYS A 127 -4.91 8.01 12.04
CA LYS A 127 -3.82 8.77 11.42
C LYS A 127 -3.80 8.59 9.92
N SER A 128 -3.53 9.69 9.21
CA SER A 128 -3.34 9.75 7.76
C SER A 128 -1.87 10.00 7.45
N TRP A 129 -1.45 9.79 6.20
CA TRP A 129 -0.03 9.91 5.82
C TRP A 129 0.58 11.26 6.18
N HIS A 130 -0.18 12.35 6.05
CA HIS A 130 0.31 13.71 6.34
C HIS A 130 0.62 13.94 7.82
N ASP A 131 0.07 13.13 8.74
CA ASP A 131 0.42 13.17 10.16
C ASP A 131 1.87 12.73 10.43
N PHE A 132 2.54 12.12 9.45
CA PHE A 132 3.92 11.64 9.55
C PHE A 132 4.95 12.56 8.88
N THR A 133 4.50 13.67 8.26
CA THR A 133 5.36 14.63 7.55
C THR A 133 6.48 15.16 8.43
N GLU A 134 6.17 15.61 9.65
CA GLU A 134 7.17 16.17 10.57
C GLU A 134 8.12 15.10 11.09
N VAL A 135 7.63 13.86 11.30
CA VAL A 135 8.46 12.72 11.69
C VAL A 135 9.50 12.41 10.61
N ARG A 136 9.08 12.36 9.34
CA ARG A 136 10.00 12.19 8.20
C ARG A 136 11.02 13.31 8.12
N LYS A 137 10.58 14.58 8.21
CA LYS A 137 11.49 15.73 8.12
C LYS A 137 12.58 15.67 9.18
N GLN A 138 12.21 15.44 10.44
CA GLN A 138 13.16 15.30 11.54
C GLN A 138 14.12 14.13 11.31
N PHE A 139 13.62 12.99 10.85
CA PHE A 139 14.45 11.84 10.54
C PHE A 139 15.46 12.15 9.42
N ARG A 140 15.01 12.73 8.30
CA ARG A 140 15.86 13.04 7.14
C ARG A 140 16.80 14.22 7.38
N GLU A 141 16.48 15.14 8.29
CA GLU A 141 17.41 16.17 8.75
C GLU A 141 18.58 15.56 9.54
N GLN A 142 18.31 14.57 10.38
CA GLN A 142 19.32 13.91 11.21
C GLN A 142 20.17 12.88 10.45
N HIS A 143 19.54 12.10 9.56
CA HIS A 143 20.18 10.93 8.93
C HIS A 143 20.46 11.13 7.43
N GLY A 144 19.83 12.13 6.80
CA GLY A 144 19.91 12.33 5.36
C GLY A 144 19.26 11.21 4.55
N TYR A 145 19.73 11.11 3.30
CA TYR A 145 19.41 10.04 2.37
C TYR A 145 20.66 9.18 2.12
N PRO A 146 20.49 7.90 1.75
CA PRO A 146 21.63 7.04 1.48
C PRO A 146 22.47 7.59 0.30
N PRO A 147 23.80 7.39 0.29
CA PRO A 147 24.66 7.82 -0.82
C PRO A 147 24.30 7.18 -2.16
N THR A 148 23.60 6.04 -2.13
CA THR A 148 23.14 5.29 -3.31
C THR A 148 21.79 5.79 -3.84
N ARG A 149 21.23 6.87 -3.27
CA ARG A 149 19.96 7.43 -3.73
C ARG A 149 20.09 7.88 -5.19
N PRO A 150 19.14 7.50 -6.07
CA PRO A 150 19.15 7.96 -7.45
C PRO A 150 19.10 9.49 -7.57
N THR A 151 19.69 10.02 -8.64
CA THR A 151 19.67 11.46 -8.94
C THR A 151 18.48 11.87 -9.80
N LEU A 152 17.95 10.94 -10.60
CA LEU A 152 16.77 11.17 -11.43
C LEU A 152 15.52 11.34 -10.57
N SER A 153 14.70 12.35 -10.86
CA SER A 153 13.44 12.58 -10.16
C SER A 153 12.28 11.78 -10.76
N TRP A 154 11.29 11.44 -9.94
CA TRP A 154 10.02 10.85 -10.36
C TRP A 154 9.23 11.65 -11.40
N TYR A 155 9.45 12.96 -11.52
CA TYR A 155 8.79 13.81 -12.53
C TYR A 155 9.62 13.96 -13.82
N ASP A 156 10.91 13.66 -13.79
CA ASP A 156 11.77 13.64 -14.97
C ASP A 156 11.72 12.27 -15.68
N ASN A 157 11.18 11.26 -15.01
CA ASN A 157 10.88 9.97 -15.59
C ASN A 157 9.47 9.98 -16.19
N ASP A 158 9.37 10.18 -17.52
CA ASP A 158 8.11 10.10 -18.30
C ASP A 158 7.40 8.73 -18.22
N GLY A 159 8.01 7.74 -17.56
CA GLY A 159 7.43 6.43 -17.30
C GLY A 159 7.08 6.23 -15.82
N GLN A 160 6.01 6.87 -15.33
CA GLN A 160 5.24 6.20 -14.27
C GLN A 160 4.77 4.85 -14.85
N PRO A 161 4.95 3.72 -14.16
CA PRO A 161 4.28 2.48 -14.57
C PRO A 161 2.75 2.69 -14.65
#